data_AF-A0ABD6WBA1-F1
#
_entry.id   AF-A0ABD6WBA1-F1
#
_cell.length_a   1.000
_cell.length_b   1.000
_cell.length_c   1.000
_cell.angle_alpha   90.00
_cell.angle_beta   90.00
_cell.angle_gamma   90.00
#
_symmetry.space_group_name_H-M   'P 1'
#
loop_
_entity.id
_entity.type
_entity.pdbx_description
1 polymer ?
#
loop_
_entity_poly.entity_id
_entity_poly.type
_entity_poly.pdbx_seq_one_letter_code
_entity_poly.pdbx_strand_id
1 'polypeptide(L)' 'MSKKTLHYGTETIPLSEDTDIGKMRSDIDLILGGGKHTSFLFVDARGYSQWLLVTPAIPLRLTERDETSRARSATVL' A
#
# COMPACT_ATOMS: atom_id res chain seq x y z
N MET A 1 14.61 12.34 -3.39
CA MET A 1 13.91 11.46 -2.43
C MET A 1 12.50 11.18 -2.91
N SER A 2 12.11 9.90 -2.93
CA SER A 2 10.81 9.45 -3.43
C SER A 2 9.84 9.34 -2.26
N LYS A 3 8.73 10.07 -2.31
CA LYS A 3 7.70 10.02 -1.26
C LYS A 3 6.72 8.89 -1.57
N LYS A 4 6.59 7.92 -0.65
CA LYS A 4 5.69 6.77 -0.77
C LYS A 4 4.54 6.86 0.23
N THR A 5 3.31 6.67 -0.24
CA THR A 5 2.13 6.66 0.64
C THR A 5 1.16 5.53 0.28
N LEU A 6 0.58 4.94 1.31
CA LEU A 6 -0.58 4.05 1.21
C LEU A 6 -1.83 4.82 1.63
N HIS A 7 -2.83 4.88 0.77
CA HIS A 7 -4.15 5.35 1.13
C HIS A 7 -5.05 4.14 1.37
N TYR A 8 -5.60 4.05 2.58
CA TYR A 8 -6.44 2.96 3.05
C TYR A 8 -7.75 3.57 3.57
N GLY A 9 -8.83 3.46 2.79
CA GLY A 9 -10.07 4.18 3.10
C GLY A 9 -9.83 5.71 3.13
N THR A 10 -10.07 6.34 4.27
CA THR A 10 -9.83 7.78 4.50
C THR A 10 -8.45 8.08 5.08
N GLU A 11 -7.67 7.06 5.46
CA GLU A 11 -6.35 7.24 6.06
C GLU A 11 -5.26 7.36 5.00
N THR A 12 -4.26 8.19 5.27
CA THR A 12 -3.04 8.28 4.46
C THR A 12 -1.85 7.95 5.33
N ILE A 13 -1.20 6.84 5.02
CA ILE A 13 -0.10 6.26 5.78
C ILE A 13 1.21 6.55 5.01
N PRO A 14 2.14 7.33 5.58
CA PRO A 14 3.45 7.54 4.98
C PRO A 14 4.27 6.24 5.11
N LEU A 15 4.75 5.70 3.99
CA LEU A 15 5.55 4.48 3.97
C LEU A 15 7.05 4.81 4.09
N SER A 16 7.84 3.83 4.52
CA SER A 16 9.30 3.96 4.50
C SER A 16 9.83 4.10 3.08
N GLU A 17 10.96 4.77 2.90
CA GLU A 17 11.65 4.82 1.61
C GLU A 17 12.06 3.42 1.13
N ASP A 18 12.35 2.52 2.06
CA ASP A 18 12.71 1.12 1.78
C ASP A 18 11.52 0.24 1.39
N THR A 19 10.28 0.75 1.50
CA THR A 19 9.10 -0.03 1.16
C THR A 19 9.05 -0.30 -0.34
N ASP A 20 9.10 -1.57 -0.73
CA ASP A 20 8.90 -2.01 -2.10
C ASP A 20 7.41 -1.98 -2.47
N ILE A 21 7.02 -0.95 -3.23
CA ILE A 21 5.64 -0.74 -3.68
C ILE A 21 5.17 -1.85 -4.63
N GLY A 22 6.08 -2.41 -5.44
CA GLY A 22 5.77 -3.51 -6.35
C GLY A 22 5.44 -4.78 -5.59
N LYS A 23 6.25 -5.10 -4.57
CA LYS A 23 5.98 -6.23 -3.67
C LYS A 23 4.67 -6.04 -2.90
N MET A 24 4.46 -4.86 -2.31
CA MET A 24 3.23 -4.56 -1.55
C MET A 24 1.99 -4.68 -2.43
N ARG A 25 2.04 -4.22 -3.68
CA ARG A 25 0.95 -4.40 -4.64
C ARG A 25 0.68 -5.88 -4.92
N SER A 26 1.72 -6.66 -5.23
CA SER A 26 1.57 -8.11 -5.46
C SER A 26 0.99 -8.83 -4.24
N ASP A 27 1.38 -8.43 -3.03
CA ASP A 27 0.80 -8.96 -1.79
C ASP A 27 -0.70 -8.64 -1.67
N ILE A 28 -1.12 -7.43 -2.01
CA ILE A 28 -2.54 -7.03 -2.02
C ILE A 28 -3.31 -7.81 -3.09
N ASP A 29 -2.79 -7.89 -4.31
CA ASP A 29 -3.42 -8.62 -5.43
C ASP A 29 -3.61 -10.12 -5.06
N LEU A 30 -2.64 -10.72 -4.37
CA LEU A 30 -2.75 -12.10 -3.86
C LEU A 30 -3.80 -12.23 -2.76
N ILE A 31 -3.93 -11.24 -1.87
CA ILE A 31 -4.98 -11.25 -0.83
C ILE A 31 -6.37 -11.17 -1.47
N LEU A 32 -6.56 -10.22 -2.40
CA LEU A 32 -7.85 -10.01 -3.08
C LEU A 32 -8.20 -11.17 -4.02
N GLY A 33 -7.21 -11.77 -4.68
CA GLY A 33 -7.38 -12.94 -5.54
C GLY A 33 -7.58 -14.26 -4.79
N GLY A 34 -7.63 -14.24 -3.45
CA GLY A 34 -7.82 -15.45 -2.62
C GLY A 34 -6.59 -16.37 -2.55
N GLY A 35 -5.42 -15.89 -2.97
CA GLY A 35 -4.16 -16.64 -2.98
C GLY A 35 -3.44 -16.70 -1.63
N LYS A 36 -3.80 -15.87 -0.64
CA LYS A 36 -3.23 -15.94 0.72
C LYS A 36 -4.17 -16.63 1.71
N HIS A 37 -3.57 -17.30 2.70
CA HIS A 37 -4.25 -17.79 3.91
C HIS A 37 -4.73 -16.67 4.86
N THR A 38 -4.47 -15.40 4.55
CA THR A 38 -4.81 -14.24 5.39
C THR A 38 -5.34 -13.08 4.54
N SER A 39 -6.38 -12.42 5.05
CA SER A 39 -6.94 -11.18 4.49
C SER A 39 -6.23 -9.92 5.00
N PHE A 40 -5.12 -10.06 5.73
CA PHE A 40 -4.44 -8.95 6.37
C PHE A 40 -3.10 -8.62 5.73
N LEU A 41 -2.84 -7.32 5.53
CA LEU A 41 -1.56 -6.76 5.13
C LEU A 41 -0.91 -6.09 6.34
N PHE A 42 0.30 -6.50 6.71
CA PHE A 42 1.08 -5.79 7.72
C PHE A 42 1.76 -4.58 7.08
N VAL A 43 1.58 -3.40 7.67
CA VAL A 43 2.25 -2.17 7.27
C VAL A 43 3.08 -1.68 8.43
N ASP A 44 4.37 -1.52 8.17
CA ASP A 44 5.32 -0.92 9.10
C ASP A 44 5.80 0.42 8.55
N ALA A 45 5.41 1.47 9.25
CA ALA A 45 5.63 2.87 8.90
C ALA A 45 5.97 3.67 10.16
N ARG A 46 6.66 4.80 9.99
CA ARG A 46 7.11 5.62 11.12
C ARG A 46 5.90 6.18 11.89
N GLY A 47 5.68 5.65 13.10
CA GLY A 47 4.52 6.00 13.94
C GLY A 47 3.24 5.24 13.58
N TYR A 48 3.32 4.21 12.74
CA TYR A 48 2.18 3.41 12.30
C TYR A 48 2.63 1.98 11.97
N SER A 49 2.45 1.05 12.91
CA SER A 49 2.75 -0.37 12.70
C SER A 49 1.50 -1.19 13.01
N GLN A 50 0.78 -1.63 11.97
CA GLN A 50 -0.48 -2.36 12.15
C GLN A 50 -0.82 -3.31 11.01
N TRP A 51 -1.75 -4.22 11.29
CA TRP A 51 -2.38 -5.11 10.31
C TRP A 51 -3.63 -4.45 9.73
N LEU A 52 -3.67 -4.31 8.41
CA LEU A 52 -4.80 -3.77 7.66
C LEU A 52 -5.63 -4.90 7.05
N LEU A 53 -6.95 -4.87 7.24
CA LEU A 53 -7.86 -5.83 6.62
C LEU A 53 -8.09 -5.49 5.15
N VAL A 54 -7.38 -6.15 4.24
CA VAL A 54 -7.54 -5.96 2.80
C VAL A 54 -8.80 -6.68 2.34
N THR A 55 -9.76 -5.91 1.79
CA THR A 55 -11.00 -6.43 1.21
C THR A 55 -11.32 -5.67 -0.08
N PRO A 56 -12.08 -6.27 -1.02
CA PRO A 56 -12.54 -5.56 -2.22
C PRO A 56 -13.43 -4.34 -1.93
N ALA A 57 -13.97 -4.22 -0.72
CA ALA A 57 -14.85 -3.12 -0.33
C ALA A 57 -14.08 -1.86 0.11
N ILE A 58 -12.78 -1.96 0.41
CA ILE A 58 -11.96 -0.85 0.89
C ILE A 58 -11.06 -0.38 -0.25
N PRO A 59 -11.22 0.86 -0.74
CA PRO A 59 -10.36 1.37 -1.81
C PRO A 59 -8.91 1.49 -1.31
N LEU A 60 -7.98 0.90 -2.08
CA LEU A 60 -6.54 0.90 -1.82
C LEU A 60 -5.82 1.68 -2.92
N ARG A 61 -4.99 2.64 -2.52
CA ARG A 61 -4.16 3.39 -3.47
C ARG A 61 -2.74 3.50 -2.97
N LEU A 62 -1.81 3.05 -3.80
CA LEU A 62 -0.38 3.19 -3.59
C LEU A 62 0.13 4.35 -4.46
N THR A 63 0.79 5.32 -3.82
CA THR A 63 1.36 6.47 -4.51
C THR A 63 2.87 6.51 -4.26
N GLU A 64 3.63 6.60 -5.35
CA GLU A 64 5.06 6.87 -5.34
C GLU A 64 5.32 8.16 -6.10
N ARG A 65 5.92 9.16 -5.45
CA ARG A 65 6.22 10.45 -6.06
C ARG A 65 7.72 10.71 -6.01
N ASP A 66 8.35 10.73 -7.18
CA ASP A 66 9.74 11.19 -7.32
C ASP A 66 9.82 12.71 -7.29
N GLU A 67 10.86 13.23 -6.64
CA GLU A 67 11.21 14.67 -6.59
C GLU A 67 11.38 15.30 -7.98
N THR A 68 11.71 14.51 -9.00
CA THR A 68 11.86 14.95 -10.41
C THR A 68 10.54 14.98 -11.20
N SER A 69 9.40 15.04 -10.52
CA SER A 69 8.08 15.36 -11.11
C SER A 69 7.37 14.24 -11.87
N ARG A 70 7.66 12.97 -11.57
CA ARG A 70 6.83 11.82 -11.98
C ARG A 70 6.16 11.20 -10.76
N ALA A 71 4.86 11.46 -10.60
CA ALA A 71 4.02 10.71 -9.67
C ALA A 71 3.51 9.44 -10.38
N ARG A 72 3.89 8.26 -9.89
CA ARG A 72 3.28 6.98 -10.27
C ARG A 72 2.26 6.63 -9.21
N SER A 73 0.99 6.59 -9.63
CA SER A 73 -0.13 6.21 -8.77
C SER A 73 -0.71 4.93 -9.33
N ALA A 74 -0.75 3.88 -8.52
CA ALA A 74 -1.45 2.64 -8.84
C ALA A 74 -2.64 2.49 -7.88
N THR A 75 -3.85 2.50 -8.43
CA THR A 75 -5.06 2.12 -7.71
C THR A 75 -5.20 0.62 -7.82
N VAL A 76 -5.38 -0.06 -6.69
CA VAL A 76 -5.72 -1.48 -6.64
C VAL A 76 -7.18 -1.54 -6.17
N LEU A 77 -8.04 -2.12 -7.01
CA LEU A 77 -9.45 -2.43 -6.69
C LEU A 77 -9.55 -3.92 -6.38
#